data_AF-A0A453MPX5-F1
#
_entry.id   AF-A0A453MPX5-F1
#
_cell.length_a   1.000
_cell.length_b   1.000
_cell.length_c   1.000
_cell.angle_alpha   90.00
_cell.angle_beta   90.00
_cell.angle_gamma   90.00
#
_symmetry.space_group_name_H-M   'P 1'
#
loop_
_entity.id
_entity.type
_entity.pdbx_description
1 polymer ?
#
loop_
_entity_poly.entity_id
_entity_poly.type
_entity_poly.pdbx_seq_one_letter_code
_entity_poly.pdbx_strand_id
1 'polypeptide(L)'
;CRNVHFQIFSSEDGTWGRYNKIRVHKLQGSKLQRPLARALVVGDDAHWLCLTDKGDYVLKLQVRLVEQVMVTMLPENFPRGGCWYHQLLATSSAGGCPIVLVTDGNKISAWAQSKQTGKWQRRPRVVIEIETILRFLDEAGGSRPPPSPWEVKHEIKLLWFAERSGTVLIKVLINMSTVGYFWLNLQSMKIVRWFSDRGEEYPTGNMPYEMSLAAWVPTFSSTL
;
A
#
# COMPACT_ATOMS: atom_id res chain seq x y z
N CYS A 1 20.82 10.35 -10.52
CA CYS A 1 19.89 11.51 -10.60
C CYS A 1 18.86 11.42 -9.48
N ARG A 2 18.73 12.44 -8.61
CA ARG A 2 17.74 12.50 -7.52
C ARG A 2 16.64 13.50 -7.86
N ASN A 3 15.84 13.21 -8.88
CA ASN A 3 14.74 14.08 -9.27
C ASN A 3 13.44 13.28 -9.26
N VAL A 4 12.33 13.92 -8.87
CA VAL A 4 10.98 13.42 -9.11
C VAL A 4 10.49 14.07 -10.39
N HIS A 5 9.97 13.23 -11.28
CA HIS A 5 9.44 13.61 -12.56
C HIS A 5 7.94 13.30 -12.56
N PHE A 6 7.11 14.26 -12.95
CA PHE A 6 5.66 14.08 -12.97
C PHE A 6 5.01 15.04 -13.96
N GLN A 7 3.79 14.71 -14.33
CA GLN A 7 2.91 15.51 -15.15
C GLN A 7 1.50 15.36 -14.56
N ILE A 8 0.73 16.43 -14.60
CA ILE A 8 -0.63 16.47 -14.05
C ILE A 8 -1.58 16.45 -15.24
N PHE A 9 -2.62 15.63 -15.17
CA PHE A 9 -3.70 15.61 -16.15
C PHE A 9 -4.88 16.44 -15.62
N SER A 10 -5.38 17.39 -16.41
CA SER A 10 -6.62 18.12 -16.15
C SER A 10 -7.77 17.36 -16.81
N SER A 11 -8.72 16.88 -16.01
CA SER A 11 -9.94 16.27 -16.54
C SER A 11 -10.90 17.31 -17.13
N GLU A 12 -10.87 18.54 -16.62
CA GLU A 12 -11.70 19.65 -17.09
C GLU A 12 -11.28 20.09 -18.49
N ASP A 13 -9.97 20.25 -18.70
CA ASP A 13 -9.42 20.67 -19.99
C ASP A 13 -9.12 19.50 -20.93
N GLY A 14 -9.20 18.26 -20.44
CA GLY A 14 -8.85 17.05 -21.18
C GLY A 14 -7.38 16.99 -21.64
N THR A 15 -6.48 17.72 -20.96
CA THR A 15 -5.09 17.88 -21.39
C THR A 15 -4.08 17.55 -20.30
N TRP A 16 -2.90 17.11 -20.74
CA TRP A 16 -1.73 16.98 -19.87
C TRP A 16 -1.07 18.35 -19.69
N GLY A 17 -0.84 18.74 -18.44
CA GLY A 17 -0.09 19.93 -18.08
C GLY A 17 1.39 19.81 -18.40
N ARG A 18 2.18 20.81 -18.00
CA ARG A 18 3.63 20.83 -18.22
C ARG A 18 4.33 19.66 -17.50
N TYR A 19 5.33 19.09 -18.16
CA TYR A 19 6.25 18.16 -17.52
C TYR A 19 7.13 18.88 -16.49
N ASN A 20 7.14 18.38 -15.27
CA ASN A 20 7.88 18.96 -14.16
C ASN A 20 8.99 18.02 -13.68
N LYS A 21 10.10 18.63 -13.27
CA LYS A 21 11.26 17.94 -12.72
C LYS A 21 11.75 18.71 -11.50
N ILE A 22 11.59 18.09 -10.32
CA ILE A 22 12.00 18.70 -9.05
C ILE A 22 13.16 17.90 -8.46
N ARG A 23 14.21 18.61 -8.05
CA ARG A 23 15.37 18.00 -7.39
C ARG A 23 15.05 17.67 -5.93
N VAL A 24 15.41 16.47 -5.51
CA VAL A 24 15.20 15.97 -4.14
C VAL A 24 16.47 16.15 -3.34
N HIS A 25 16.61 17.30 -2.67
CA HIS A 25 17.86 17.70 -2.01
C HIS A 25 18.22 16.88 -0.77
N LYS A 26 17.23 16.45 0.03
CA LYS A 26 17.44 15.77 1.33
C LYS A 26 17.50 14.25 1.24
N LEU A 27 17.35 13.67 0.05
CA LEU A 27 17.43 12.22 -0.14
C LEU A 27 18.90 11.79 -0.08
N GLN A 28 19.27 10.86 0.79
CA GLN A 28 20.61 10.25 0.81
C GLN A 28 20.61 8.89 0.10
N GLY A 29 21.78 8.47 -0.39
CA GLY A 29 21.93 7.27 -1.22
C GLY A 29 22.12 7.59 -2.69
N SER A 30 22.85 6.73 -3.39
CA SER A 30 23.13 6.85 -4.82
C SER A 30 22.27 5.90 -5.65
N LYS A 31 21.72 4.86 -5.04
CA LYS A 31 20.97 3.80 -5.71
C LYS A 31 19.62 3.57 -5.03
N LEU A 32 18.56 3.51 -5.84
CA LEU A 32 17.26 3.01 -5.39
C LEU A 32 17.33 1.49 -5.26
N GLN A 33 16.84 0.93 -4.15
CA GLN A 33 16.79 -0.53 -3.98
C GLN A 33 15.71 -1.16 -4.85
N ARG A 34 14.69 -0.39 -5.23
CA ARG A 34 13.62 -0.80 -6.15
C ARG A 34 13.02 0.43 -6.85
N PRO A 35 12.28 0.26 -7.96
CA PRO A 35 11.48 1.34 -8.54
C PRO A 35 10.56 1.98 -7.50
N LEU A 36 10.26 3.28 -7.67
CA LEU A 36 9.26 3.95 -6.83
C LEU A 36 7.93 3.20 -6.93
N ALA A 37 7.35 2.90 -5.78
CA ALA A 37 6.00 2.32 -5.71
C ALA A 37 4.97 3.32 -6.27
N ARG A 38 3.73 2.85 -6.47
CA ARG A 38 2.62 3.74 -6.84
C ARG A 38 2.44 4.83 -5.79
N ALA A 39 2.06 6.01 -6.26
CA ALA A 39 1.84 7.17 -5.40
C ALA A 39 0.59 6.94 -4.54
N LEU A 40 0.68 7.23 -3.24
CA LEU A 40 -0.50 7.44 -2.40
C LEU A 40 -0.89 8.91 -2.48
N VAL A 41 -2.07 9.19 -3.03
CA VAL A 41 -2.60 10.57 -3.12
C VAL A 41 -3.62 10.79 -2.01
N VAL A 42 -3.37 11.78 -1.16
CA VAL A 42 -4.23 12.17 -0.03
C VAL A 42 -4.49 13.67 -0.13
N GLY A 43 -5.72 14.05 -0.46
CA GLY A 43 -6.05 15.44 -0.77
C GLY A 43 -5.17 15.95 -1.92
N ASP A 44 -4.46 17.06 -1.70
CA ASP A 44 -3.55 17.66 -2.67
C ASP A 44 -2.10 17.14 -2.58
N ASP A 45 -1.85 16.10 -1.77
CA ASP A 45 -0.52 15.59 -1.50
C ASP A 45 -0.30 14.21 -2.12
N ALA A 46 0.71 14.08 -2.98
CA ALA A 46 1.18 12.81 -3.51
C ALA A 46 2.39 12.32 -2.71
N HIS A 47 2.34 11.05 -2.28
CA HIS A 47 3.37 10.45 -1.45
C HIS A 47 3.95 9.20 -2.11
N TRP A 48 5.27 9.01 -2.00
CA TRP A 48 5.96 7.82 -2.49
C TRP A 48 6.88 7.22 -1.44
N LEU A 49 6.86 5.89 -1.33
CA LEU A 49 7.87 5.16 -0.61
C LEU A 49 9.13 5.02 -1.49
N CYS A 50 10.25 5.52 -0.99
CA CYS A 50 11.53 5.58 -1.68
C CYS A 50 12.60 4.89 -0.82
N LEU A 51 13.07 3.72 -1.26
CA LEU A 51 14.07 2.92 -0.56
C LEU A 51 15.43 3.09 -1.24
N THR A 52 16.46 3.47 -0.49
CA THR A 52 17.82 3.68 -1.01
C THR A 52 18.85 2.78 -0.33
N ASP A 53 20.07 2.77 -0.84
CA ASP A 53 21.21 2.10 -0.20
C ASP A 53 21.62 2.70 1.15
N LYS A 54 21.12 3.90 1.50
CA LYS A 54 21.46 4.61 2.74
C LYS A 54 20.29 4.75 3.72
N GLY A 55 19.06 4.67 3.25
CA GLY A 55 17.90 4.73 4.12
C GLY A 55 16.59 4.62 3.37
N ASP A 56 15.51 4.54 4.13
CA ASP A 56 14.15 4.45 3.62
C ASP A 56 13.42 5.76 3.90
N TYR A 57 12.71 6.26 2.90
CA TYR A 57 12.13 7.61 2.92
C TYR A 57 10.71 7.58 2.40
N VAL A 58 9.91 8.53 2.89
CA VAL A 58 8.66 8.94 2.24
C VAL A 58 8.86 10.32 1.63
N LEU A 59 8.70 10.38 0.32
CA LEU A 59 8.66 11.60 -0.47
C LEU A 59 7.23 12.13 -0.44
N LYS A 60 7.06 13.45 -0.28
CA LYS A 60 5.78 14.14 -0.33
C LYS A 60 5.88 15.31 -1.30
N LEU A 61 4.99 15.35 -2.29
CA LEU A 61 4.80 16.45 -3.21
C LEU A 61 3.42 17.04 -2.99
N GLN A 62 3.36 18.34 -2.71
CA GLN A 62 2.10 19.07 -2.71
C GLN A 62 1.80 19.52 -4.13
N VAL A 63 0.78 18.92 -4.75
CA VAL A 63 0.48 19.02 -6.18
C VAL A 63 0.02 20.42 -6.59
N ARG A 64 -0.49 21.23 -5.66
CA ARG A 64 -0.89 22.63 -5.94
C ARG A 64 0.25 23.64 -5.85
N LEU A 65 1.24 23.41 -4.98
CA LEU A 65 2.34 24.36 -4.78
C LEU A 65 3.54 24.01 -5.67
N VAL A 66 3.84 22.73 -5.88
CA VAL A 66 4.82 22.24 -6.86
C VAL A 66 6.24 22.82 -6.75
N GLU A 67 6.60 23.48 -5.64
CA GLU A 67 7.91 24.12 -5.48
C GLU A 67 9.00 23.15 -5.01
N GLN A 68 8.64 22.19 -4.14
CA GLN A 68 9.61 21.30 -3.50
C GLN A 68 9.02 19.94 -3.15
N VAL A 69 9.88 18.92 -3.19
CA VAL A 69 9.59 17.59 -2.65
C VAL A 69 10.07 17.53 -1.21
N MET A 70 9.15 17.38 -0.27
CA MET A 70 9.47 17.10 1.12
C MET A 70 9.95 15.65 1.25
N VAL A 71 10.99 15.46 2.07
CA VAL A 71 11.58 14.14 2.31
C VAL A 71 11.56 13.89 3.80
N THR A 72 10.92 12.81 4.19
CA THR A 72 10.92 12.32 5.58
C THR A 72 11.58 10.96 5.62
N MET A 73 12.58 10.79 6.48
CA MET A 73 13.23 9.50 6.69
C MET A 73 12.36 8.64 7.61
N LEU A 74 12.25 7.36 7.30
CA LEU A 74 11.63 6.38 8.19
C LEU A 74 12.56 6.08 9.38
N PRO A 75 12.01 5.65 10.53
CA PRO A 75 12.80 5.37 11.73
C PRO A 75 13.88 4.31 11.49
N GLU A 76 14.95 4.32 12.28
CA GLU A 76 16.07 3.39 12.11
C GLU A 76 15.70 1.90 12.27
N ASN A 77 14.70 1.62 13.11
CA ASN A 77 14.14 0.30 13.34
C ASN A 77 13.06 -0.10 12.31
N PHE A 78 12.83 0.74 11.30
CA PHE A 78 12.07 0.33 10.13
C PHE A 78 12.86 -0.81 9.44
N PRO A 79 12.20 -1.93 9.07
CA PRO A 79 12.88 -3.08 8.52
C PRO A 79 13.61 -2.73 7.22
N ARG A 80 14.94 -2.64 7.33
CA ARG A 80 15.84 -2.47 6.20
C ARG A 80 16.06 -3.84 5.59
N GLY A 81 15.36 -4.15 4.52
CA GLY A 81 15.60 -5.38 3.79
C GLY A 81 15.04 -5.27 2.40
N GLY A 82 15.81 -5.79 1.43
CA GLY A 82 15.53 -5.74 0.01
C GLY A 82 14.24 -6.48 -0.40
N CYS A 83 14.33 -7.33 -1.41
CA CYS A 83 13.18 -7.97 -2.06
C CYS A 83 12.27 -8.86 -1.17
N TRP A 84 12.53 -9.00 0.13
CA TRP A 84 11.86 -9.93 1.04
C TRP A 84 10.68 -9.34 1.82
N TYR A 85 10.63 -8.01 2.00
CA TYR A 85 9.53 -7.35 2.70
C TYR A 85 8.56 -6.73 1.69
N HIS A 86 7.27 -7.02 1.82
CA HIS A 86 6.24 -6.26 1.11
C HIS A 86 5.90 -5.02 1.94
N GLN A 87 6.08 -3.84 1.36
CA GLN A 87 5.69 -2.58 1.99
C GLN A 87 4.67 -1.85 1.12
N LEU A 88 3.67 -1.25 1.79
CA LEU A 88 2.59 -0.52 1.16
C LEU A 88 2.37 0.80 1.91
N LEU A 89 2.26 1.89 1.16
CA LEU A 89 1.86 3.18 1.70
C LEU A 89 0.32 3.27 1.63
N ALA A 90 -0.31 3.60 2.75
CA ALA A 90 -1.77 3.71 2.87
C ALA A 90 -2.15 4.85 3.83
N THR A 91 -3.43 5.08 4.03
CA THR A 91 -3.98 5.86 5.15
C THR A 91 -4.83 4.97 6.03
N SER A 92 -4.97 5.30 7.32
CA SER A 92 -5.87 4.54 8.22
C SER A 92 -7.35 4.88 8.04
N SER A 93 -7.65 5.96 7.31
CA SER A 93 -8.98 6.48 7.02
C SER A 93 -8.90 7.43 5.81
N ALA A 94 -10.05 7.72 5.20
CA ALA A 94 -10.16 8.71 4.12
C ALA A 94 -9.60 10.07 4.55
N GLY A 95 -8.63 10.61 3.78
CA GLY A 95 -7.96 11.87 4.12
C GLY A 95 -7.06 11.82 5.36
N GLY A 96 -6.84 10.62 5.91
CA GLY A 96 -6.00 10.40 7.09
C GLY A 96 -4.51 10.59 6.83
N CYS A 97 -3.72 10.55 7.89
CA CYS A 97 -2.26 10.63 7.74
C CYS A 97 -1.70 9.35 7.09
N PRO A 98 -0.61 9.49 6.30
CA PRO A 98 0.09 8.34 5.74
C PRO A 98 0.55 7.35 6.83
N ILE A 99 0.43 6.07 6.50
CA ILE A 99 0.99 4.95 7.24
C ILE A 99 1.79 4.07 6.26
N VAL A 100 2.90 3.51 6.72
CA VAL A 100 3.64 2.49 5.99
C VAL A 100 3.33 1.15 6.64
N LEU A 101 2.69 0.26 5.87
CA LEU A 101 2.51 -1.13 6.22
C LEU A 101 3.72 -1.92 5.76
N VAL A 102 4.18 -2.84 6.61
CA VAL A 102 5.22 -3.81 6.27
C VAL A 102 4.77 -5.19 6.72
N THR A 103 5.01 -6.21 5.91
CA THR A 103 4.85 -7.60 6.31
C THR A 103 6.14 -8.38 6.15
N ASP A 104 6.41 -9.23 7.14
CA ASP A 104 7.49 -10.22 7.20
C ASP A 104 7.02 -11.62 6.76
N GLY A 105 5.81 -11.73 6.20
CA GLY A 105 5.16 -12.98 5.84
C GLY A 105 4.22 -13.51 6.91
N ASN A 106 4.45 -13.22 8.20
CA ASN A 106 3.65 -13.74 9.31
C ASN A 106 2.75 -12.67 9.95
N LYS A 107 3.13 -11.41 9.89
CA LYS A 107 2.30 -10.31 10.43
C LYS A 107 2.38 -9.08 9.56
N ILE A 108 1.44 -8.16 9.79
CA ILE A 108 1.46 -6.82 9.24
C ILE A 108 1.73 -5.84 10.38
N SER A 109 2.75 -5.01 10.20
CA SER A 109 3.14 -3.94 11.12
C SER A 109 2.97 -2.58 10.43
N ALA A 110 2.50 -1.58 11.19
CA ALA A 110 2.27 -0.23 10.68
C ALA A 110 3.14 0.79 11.40
N TRP A 111 3.83 1.63 10.61
CA TRP A 111 4.44 2.87 11.06
C TRP A 111 3.54 4.02 10.63
N ALA A 112 2.93 4.71 11.59
CA ALA A 112 2.06 5.85 11.28
C ALA A 112 2.83 7.16 11.33
N GLN A 113 2.47 8.10 10.46
CA GLN A 113 2.89 9.48 10.56
C GLN A 113 1.98 10.22 11.55
N SER A 114 2.59 10.95 12.49
CA SER A 114 1.87 11.81 13.43
C SER A 114 1.24 12.99 12.70
N LYS A 115 -0.07 13.19 12.87
CA LYS A 115 -0.80 14.35 12.31
C LYS A 115 -0.25 15.68 12.79
N GLN A 116 0.12 15.76 14.08
CA GLN A 116 0.56 17.01 14.71
C GLN A 116 1.99 17.39 14.33
N THR A 117 2.88 16.42 14.19
CA THR A 117 4.32 16.68 14.04
C THR A 117 4.87 16.33 12.67
N GLY A 118 4.12 15.59 11.84
CA GLY A 118 4.60 15.02 10.59
C GLY A 118 5.71 13.98 10.75
N LYS A 119 6.06 13.59 11.99
CA LYS A 119 7.10 12.61 12.27
C LYS A 119 6.53 11.19 12.24
N TRP A 120 7.34 10.25 11.77
CA TRP A 120 7.03 8.83 11.82
C TRP A 120 7.19 8.31 13.25
N GLN A 121 6.22 7.51 13.70
CA GLN A 121 6.32 6.80 14.98
C GLN A 121 7.54 5.91 14.99
N ARG A 122 8.32 5.92 16.08
CA ARG A 122 9.52 5.08 16.18
C ARG A 122 9.17 3.59 16.16
N ARG A 123 8.23 3.15 16.99
CA ARG A 123 7.85 1.73 17.06
C ARG A 123 6.66 1.44 16.13
N PRO A 124 6.66 0.29 15.43
CA PRO A 124 5.47 -0.15 14.73
C PRO A 124 4.37 -0.53 15.70
N ARG A 125 3.13 -0.48 15.21
CA ARG A 125 2.00 -1.19 15.80
C ARG A 125 1.72 -2.45 14.97
N VAL A 126 1.57 -3.60 15.62
CA VAL A 126 1.08 -4.81 14.95
C VAL A 126 -0.38 -4.58 14.58
N VAL A 127 -0.70 -4.72 13.30
CA VAL A 127 -2.05 -4.56 12.76
C VAL A 127 -2.79 -5.88 12.82
N ILE A 128 -2.17 -6.95 12.32
CA ILE A 128 -2.74 -8.30 12.34
C ILE A 128 -1.63 -9.34 12.18
N GLU A 129 -1.85 -10.52 12.76
CA GLU A 129 -0.97 -11.68 12.65
C GLU A 129 -1.66 -12.79 11.87
N ILE A 130 -0.88 -13.67 11.25
CA ILE A 130 -1.38 -14.74 10.40
C ILE A 130 -2.36 -15.65 11.15
N GLU A 131 -2.10 -15.96 12.41
CA GLU A 131 -2.94 -16.79 13.27
C GLU A 131 -4.34 -16.18 13.43
N THR A 132 -4.42 -14.84 13.48
CA THR A 132 -5.70 -14.14 13.56
C THR A 132 -6.48 -14.22 12.25
N ILE A 133 -5.79 -14.12 11.10
CA ILE A 133 -6.41 -14.25 9.78
C ILE A 133 -6.90 -15.69 9.57
N LEU A 134 -6.08 -16.66 9.94
CA LEU A 134 -6.40 -18.07 9.88
C LEU A 134 -7.63 -18.38 10.73
N ARG A 135 -7.66 -17.99 12.01
CA ARG A 135 -8.84 -18.19 12.86
C ARG A 135 -10.11 -17.59 12.25
N PHE A 136 -10.03 -16.36 11.72
CA PHE A 136 -11.16 -15.75 11.02
C PHE A 136 -11.63 -16.61 9.83
N LEU A 137 -10.70 -17.17 9.06
CA LEU A 137 -11.03 -18.04 7.92
C LEU A 137 -11.77 -19.31 8.36
N ASP A 138 -11.36 -19.94 9.46
CA ASP A 138 -12.04 -21.13 10.00
C ASP A 138 -13.48 -20.81 10.40
N GLU A 139 -13.67 -19.70 11.13
CA GLU A 139 -14.98 -19.23 11.59
C GLU A 139 -15.89 -18.87 10.41
N ALA A 140 -15.32 -18.38 9.30
CA ALA A 140 -16.06 -18.00 8.10
C ALA A 140 -16.32 -19.16 7.13
N GLY A 141 -15.98 -20.40 7.51
CA GLY A 141 -16.20 -21.61 6.70
C GLY A 141 -15.26 -21.73 5.50
N GLY A 142 -14.09 -21.09 5.55
CA GLY A 142 -13.09 -21.18 4.50
C GLY A 142 -12.31 -22.49 4.50
N SER A 143 -11.87 -22.91 3.32
CA SER A 143 -11.06 -24.12 3.16
C SER A 143 -9.57 -23.82 3.25
N ARG A 144 -8.82 -24.75 3.84
CA ARG A 144 -7.35 -24.72 3.86
C ARG A 144 -6.78 -25.94 3.14
N PRO A 145 -5.56 -25.84 2.60
CA PRO A 145 -4.85 -27.02 2.15
C PRO A 145 -4.74 -28.04 3.30
N PRO A 146 -4.79 -29.35 3.01
CA PRO A 146 -4.59 -30.36 4.02
C PRO A 146 -3.22 -30.19 4.72
N PRO A 147 -3.09 -30.63 5.98
CA PRO A 147 -1.82 -30.58 6.69
C PRO A 147 -0.71 -31.24 5.87
N SER A 148 0.39 -30.51 5.69
CA SER A 148 1.58 -31.01 5.02
C SER A 148 2.45 -31.77 6.04
N PRO A 149 3.09 -32.89 5.67
CA PRO A 149 4.12 -33.53 6.51
C PRO A 149 5.37 -32.65 6.70
N TRP A 150 5.55 -31.66 5.82
CA TRP A 150 6.63 -30.67 5.84
C TRP A 150 6.21 -29.40 6.58
N GLU A 151 7.20 -28.60 7.00
CA GLU A 151 6.99 -27.28 7.61
C GLU A 151 6.02 -26.42 6.79
N VAL A 152 4.93 -25.97 7.43
CA VAL A 152 3.91 -25.15 6.78
C VAL A 152 4.45 -23.74 6.60
N LYS A 153 4.56 -23.29 5.35
CA LYS A 153 4.99 -21.93 5.03
C LYS A 153 3.78 -21.03 4.84
N HIS A 154 3.66 -20.04 5.70
CA HIS A 154 2.67 -18.99 5.59
C HIS A 154 3.28 -17.74 4.97
N GLU A 155 2.51 -17.04 4.15
CA GLU A 155 2.92 -15.74 3.63
C GLU A 155 1.72 -14.80 3.50
N ILE A 156 1.83 -13.62 4.12
CA ILE A 156 0.94 -12.49 3.90
C ILE A 156 1.57 -11.58 2.83
N LYS A 157 0.78 -11.23 1.81
CA LYS A 157 1.14 -10.23 0.79
C LYS A 157 0.21 -9.04 0.87
N LEU A 158 0.79 -7.84 0.81
CA LEU A 158 0.04 -6.59 0.72
C LEU A 158 -0.23 -6.27 -0.76
N LEU A 159 -1.49 -5.98 -1.11
CA LEU A 159 -1.89 -5.59 -2.45
C LEU A 159 -2.32 -4.13 -2.47
N TRP A 160 -1.97 -3.43 -3.56
CA TRP A 160 -2.33 -2.02 -3.75
C TRP A 160 -3.81 -1.92 -4.16
N PHE A 161 -4.68 -1.80 -3.17
CA PHE A 161 -6.12 -1.60 -3.33
C PHE A 161 -6.71 -0.88 -2.11
N ALA A 162 -7.60 0.08 -2.37
CA ALA A 162 -8.37 0.81 -1.36
C ALA A 162 -7.53 1.56 -0.30
N GLU A 163 -6.26 1.82 -0.60
CA GLU A 163 -5.26 2.28 0.36
C GLU A 163 -5.56 3.68 0.93
N ARG A 164 -6.46 4.45 0.30
CA ARG A 164 -6.88 5.79 0.76
C ARG A 164 -8.11 5.72 1.66
N SER A 165 -8.93 4.67 1.54
CA SER A 165 -10.15 4.49 2.31
C SER A 165 -9.92 4.06 3.77
N GLY A 166 -8.71 3.62 4.12
CA GLY A 166 -8.47 2.91 5.38
C GLY A 166 -8.69 1.40 5.31
N THR A 167 -8.90 0.84 4.12
CA THR A 167 -9.00 -0.61 3.90
C THR A 167 -7.86 -1.07 3.00
N VAL A 168 -7.23 -2.20 3.32
CA VAL A 168 -6.17 -2.77 2.50
C VAL A 168 -6.52 -4.20 2.12
N LEU A 169 -6.30 -4.53 0.85
CA LEU A 169 -6.40 -5.91 0.37
C LEU A 169 -5.12 -6.67 0.72
N ILE A 170 -5.29 -7.80 1.38
CA ILE A 170 -4.19 -8.71 1.71
C ILE A 170 -4.46 -10.08 1.09
N LYS A 171 -3.41 -10.72 0.57
CA LYS A 171 -3.45 -12.08 0.05
C LYS A 171 -2.71 -12.99 1.03
N VAL A 172 -3.32 -14.12 1.39
CA VAL A 172 -2.68 -15.13 2.24
C VAL A 172 -2.35 -16.37 1.43
N LEU A 173 -1.13 -16.85 1.57
CA LEU A 173 -0.66 -18.09 0.99
C LEU A 173 -0.30 -19.09 2.09
N ILE A 174 -0.59 -20.37 1.82
CA ILE A 174 -0.11 -21.52 2.60
C ILE A 174 0.55 -22.47 1.62
N ASN A 175 1.81 -22.83 1.86
CA ASN A 175 2.59 -23.70 0.98
C ASN A 175 2.52 -23.24 -0.49
N MET A 176 2.72 -21.93 -0.71
CA MET A 176 2.64 -21.26 -2.01
C MET A 176 1.26 -21.27 -2.70
N SER A 177 0.23 -21.83 -2.08
CA SER A 177 -1.14 -21.81 -2.59
C SER A 177 -1.92 -20.66 -1.99
N THR A 178 -2.61 -19.86 -2.81
CA THR A 178 -3.52 -18.82 -2.31
C THR A 178 -4.65 -19.47 -1.53
N VAL A 179 -4.86 -19.02 -0.30
CA VAL A 179 -6.00 -19.47 0.52
C VAL A 179 -7.15 -18.49 0.47
N GLY A 180 -6.84 -17.21 0.32
CA GLY A 180 -7.87 -16.19 0.12
C GLY A 180 -7.32 -14.79 0.07
N TYR A 181 -8.23 -13.88 -0.26
CA TYR A 181 -8.03 -12.44 -0.23
C TYR A 181 -8.88 -11.86 0.89
N PHE A 182 -8.35 -10.90 1.63
CA PHE A 182 -9.01 -10.33 2.80
C PHE A 182 -8.97 -8.82 2.75
N TRP A 183 -10.08 -8.19 3.13
CA TRP A 183 -10.14 -6.76 3.39
C TRP A 183 -9.83 -6.51 4.85
N LEU A 184 -8.70 -5.86 5.10
CA LEU A 184 -8.26 -5.43 6.43
C LEU A 184 -8.59 -3.95 6.62
N ASN A 185 -9.46 -3.64 7.57
CA ASN A 185 -9.73 -2.26 7.95
C ASN A 185 -8.65 -1.78 8.94
N LEU A 186 -7.89 -0.75 8.56
CA LEU A 186 -6.72 -0.27 9.30
C LEU A 186 -7.06 0.50 10.58
N GLN A 187 -8.27 1.07 10.67
CA GLN A 187 -8.73 1.77 11.87
C GLN A 187 -9.12 0.78 12.98
N SER A 188 -9.96 -0.20 12.65
CA SER A 188 -10.42 -1.23 13.59
C SER A 188 -9.42 -2.38 13.76
N MET A 189 -8.50 -2.54 12.81
CA MET A 189 -7.53 -3.65 12.74
C MET A 189 -8.18 -5.02 12.62
N LYS A 190 -9.34 -5.06 11.96
CA LYS A 190 -10.13 -6.28 11.77
C LYS A 190 -10.28 -6.61 10.30
N ILE A 191 -10.39 -7.90 10.02
CA ILE A 191 -10.88 -8.38 8.73
C ILE A 191 -12.37 -8.06 8.64
N VAL A 192 -12.78 -7.38 7.58
CA VAL A 192 -14.19 -6.99 7.34
C VAL A 192 -14.86 -7.82 6.25
N ARG A 193 -14.05 -8.45 5.38
CA ARG A 193 -14.51 -9.32 4.30
C ARG A 193 -13.39 -10.25 3.87
N TRP A 194 -13.75 -11.43 3.39
CA TRP A 194 -12.82 -12.33 2.72
C TRP A 194 -13.44 -12.91 1.45
N PHE A 195 -12.58 -13.40 0.56
CA PHE A 195 -12.94 -14.00 -0.70
C PHE A 195 -12.07 -15.23 -0.92
N SER A 196 -12.69 -16.36 -1.25
CA SER A 196 -11.99 -17.55 -1.68
C SER A 196 -11.36 -17.31 -3.05
N ASP A 197 -10.11 -17.73 -3.22
CA ASP A 197 -9.54 -17.84 -4.56
C ASP A 197 -10.12 -19.09 -5.23
N ARG A 198 -10.99 -18.92 -6.23
CA ARG A 198 -11.52 -20.05 -7.03
C ARG A 198 -10.54 -20.51 -8.13
N GLY A 199 -9.28 -20.07 -8.08
CA GLY A 199 -8.28 -20.39 -9.10
C GLY A 199 -8.27 -19.43 -10.29
N GLU A 200 -9.06 -18.36 -10.23
CA GLU A 200 -8.90 -17.22 -11.13
C GLU A 200 -7.82 -16.32 -10.52
N GLU A 201 -6.56 -16.60 -10.87
CA GLU A 201 -5.54 -15.56 -10.78
C GLU A 201 -6.14 -14.32 -11.43
N TYR A 202 -6.31 -13.23 -10.67
CA TYR A 202 -6.62 -11.94 -11.28
C TYR A 202 -5.61 -11.77 -12.40
N PRO A 203 -6.02 -11.78 -13.68
CA PRO A 203 -5.06 -11.56 -14.74
C PRO A 203 -4.37 -10.26 -14.40
N THR A 204 -3.08 -10.18 -14.69
CA THR A 204 -2.24 -9.01 -14.40
C THR A 204 -2.83 -7.68 -14.93
N GLY A 205 -3.92 -7.71 -15.73
CA GLY A 205 -4.76 -6.58 -16.13
C GLY A 205 -5.97 -6.20 -15.24
N ASN A 206 -6.50 -7.08 -14.39
CA ASN A 206 -7.63 -6.77 -13.48
C ASN A 206 -7.10 -6.33 -12.12
N MET A 207 -6.50 -5.14 -12.07
CA MET A 207 -6.09 -4.53 -10.80
C MET A 207 -7.29 -3.81 -10.21
N PRO A 208 -7.88 -4.31 -9.10
CA PRO A 208 -8.92 -3.57 -8.42
C PRO A 208 -8.30 -2.23 -7.99
N TYR A 209 -9.00 -1.13 -8.23
CA TYR A 209 -8.57 0.21 -7.82
C TYR A 209 -9.71 0.89 -7.06
N GLU A 210 -9.35 1.75 -6.13
CA GLU A 210 -10.32 2.50 -5.35
C GLU A 210 -10.94 3.60 -6.22
N MET A 211 -12.24 3.52 -6.47
CA MET A 211 -12.98 4.53 -7.21
C MET A 211 -13.90 5.31 -6.27
N SER A 212 -13.85 6.65 -6.37
CA SER A 212 -14.87 7.48 -5.75
C SER A 212 -16.16 7.35 -6.55
N LEU A 213 -17.25 6.88 -5.93
CA LEU A 213 -18.55 6.81 -6.59
C LEU A 213 -19.05 8.18 -7.04
N ALA A 214 -18.66 9.26 -6.35
CA ALA A 214 -18.99 10.62 -6.77
C ALA A 214 -18.29 11.04 -8.07
N ALA A 215 -17.17 10.40 -8.42
CA ALA A 215 -16.46 10.60 -9.68
C ALA A 215 -16.88 9.58 -10.77
N TRP A 216 -17.73 8.61 -10.42
CA TRP A 216 -18.20 7.60 -11.35
C TRP A 216 -19.54 8.02 -11.95
N VAL A 217 -19.52 8.41 -13.22
CA VAL A 217 -20.72 8.58 -14.04
C VAL A 217 -20.84 7.34 -14.91
N PRO A 218 -21.61 6.32 -14.53
CA PRO A 218 -21.75 5.15 -15.36
C PRO A 218 -22.53 5.51 -16.64
N THR A 219 -21.84 5.51 -17.78
CA THR A 219 -22.52 5.40 -19.08
C THR A 219 -22.82 3.94 -19.33
N PHE A 220 -23.90 3.43 -18.75
CA PHE A 220 -24.46 2.16 -19.21
C PHE A 220 -25.06 2.40 -20.59
N SER A 221 -24.38 1.95 -21.64
CA SER A 221 -25.00 1.81 -22.95
C SER A 221 -26.02 0.69 -22.84
N SER A 222 -27.29 1.05 -22.63
CA SER A 222 -28.40 0.12 -22.80
C SER A 222 -28.60 -0.10 -24.31
N THR A 223 -27.85 -1.02 -24.88
CA THR A 223 -28.32 -1.77 -26.04
C THR A 223 -28.83 -3.09 -25.49
N LEU A 224 -30.14 -3.13 -25.24
CA LEU A 224 -30.92 -4.36 -25.15
C LEU A 224 -30.95 -5.04 -26.52
#